data_AF-A0A9W7DPW5-F1
#
_entry.id   AF-A0A9W7DPW5-F1
#
_cell.length_a   1.000
_cell.length_b   1.000
_cell.length_c   1.000
_cell.angle_alpha   90.00
_cell.angle_beta   90.00
_cell.angle_gamma   90.00
#
_symmetry.space_group_name_H-M   'P 1'
#
loop_
_entity.id
_entity.type
_entity.pdbx_description
1 polymer ?
#
loop_
_entity_poly.entity_id
_entity_poly.type
_entity_poly.pdbx_seq_one_letter_code
_entity_poly.pdbx_strand_id
1 'polypeptide(L)'
;SGKVMDLKFDTSAFSTDKIGGLQRDLYYISPYLTCEECNGLVYIDAAKLRNRIALSKFGETVDEETGERVKDESWKLPPEPLPPCPGCGRTNTFRIGADDLTLLLAANVEELERRKRVQKRMARKIQECYRYYLRRRYGRAQRHAIIIRRMLEKRCAAAIQAMVRARLARRRFVVEKALLVIKEAHKMLVNRALHWEGYHKRVFWYKTKTELAVLYEDYYMLVERTGFNPPLCVVEENICEIAKRIVDREHELACRLQARWRGIVVRRYLNVFKLEKTRAREIMAGCTFRLQRQWRGYLGRKRAALVRRGLKNDKLMDQYQTERFIQAEKLLVDRENFKMKAHYTKERQEERSARFTGLTNPKMHDGKKMKAYFESSYGEMDAKDTMDEFMENVFERKARDADLAQEKHVRAESVRIMQSKDPLLHKYFEDEMRERREGIIKKLTKERPIRRVGKMLAAHNKKNIKFEYPQSCYNDPMAIIREDLIVKEVRRDKYGRRVRDTAEKEELLRFKKEKEQKQLEENEKKYKSKFGTRRGGITIETIADEADAAPPPQTADNVKDALAEMMEEF
;
A
#
# COMPACT_ATOMS: atom_id res chain seq x y z
N SER A 1 14.35 -34.06 -122.58
CA SER A 1 14.03 -35.49 -122.76
C SER A 1 15.11 -36.32 -122.09
N GLY A 2 14.81 -36.92 -120.94
CA GLY A 2 15.72 -37.80 -120.22
C GLY A 2 14.95 -38.47 -119.08
N LYS A 3 14.65 -39.76 -119.26
CA LYS A 3 13.71 -40.55 -118.47
C LYS A 3 14.12 -40.67 -117.00
N VAL A 4 13.13 -40.49 -116.13
CA VAL A 4 13.12 -40.89 -114.72
C VAL A 4 13.37 -42.39 -114.64
N MET A 5 14.43 -42.80 -113.95
CA MET A 5 14.66 -44.19 -113.55
C MET A 5 14.03 -44.40 -112.18
N ASP A 6 12.85 -45.01 -112.16
CA ASP A 6 12.25 -45.60 -110.96
C ASP A 6 13.08 -46.82 -110.54
N LEU A 7 13.96 -46.64 -109.55
CA LEU A 7 14.57 -47.76 -108.83
C LEU A 7 13.60 -48.17 -107.70
N LYS A 8 12.68 -49.09 -108.02
CA LYS A 8 11.90 -49.82 -107.00
C LYS A 8 12.84 -50.74 -106.23
N PHE A 9 12.90 -50.53 -104.91
CA PHE A 9 13.61 -51.39 -103.99
C PHE A 9 12.74 -52.64 -103.72
N ASP A 10 13.14 -53.80 -104.22
CA ASP A 10 12.43 -55.07 -104.03
C ASP A 10 12.62 -55.59 -102.60
N THR A 11 11.58 -55.47 -101.78
CA THR A 11 11.54 -55.99 -100.40
C THR A 11 11.18 -57.48 -100.32
N SER A 12 10.99 -58.17 -101.44
CA SER A 12 10.51 -59.56 -101.52
C SER A 12 11.63 -60.61 -101.55
N ALA A 13 12.91 -60.21 -101.67
CA ALA A 13 14.04 -61.14 -101.79
C ALA A 13 14.67 -61.59 -100.44
N PHE A 14 14.19 -61.09 -99.30
CA PHE A 14 14.69 -61.48 -97.97
C PHE A 14 13.87 -62.61 -97.30
N SER A 15 12.99 -63.28 -98.04
CA SER A 15 11.96 -64.20 -97.49
C SER A 15 12.33 -65.70 -97.48
N THR A 16 13.48 -66.16 -97.97
CA THR A 16 13.72 -67.60 -98.09
C THR A 16 15.15 -68.04 -97.79
N ASP A 17 15.31 -68.64 -96.60
CA ASP A 17 16.44 -69.50 -96.25
C ASP A 17 16.41 -70.80 -97.07
N LYS A 18 17.27 -70.91 -98.09
CA LYS A 18 17.76 -72.22 -98.57
C LYS A 18 19.24 -72.14 -98.93
N ILE A 19 19.98 -73.04 -98.28
CA ILE A 19 21.43 -73.22 -98.27
C ILE A 19 21.95 -73.70 -99.62
N GLY A 20 23.06 -73.13 -100.10
CA GLY A 20 23.83 -73.67 -101.23
C GLY A 20 24.95 -72.77 -101.79
N GLY A 21 26.10 -72.71 -101.10
CA GLY A 21 27.43 -72.69 -101.74
C GLY A 21 27.97 -71.44 -102.46
N LEU A 22 28.58 -70.54 -101.67
CA LEU A 22 29.74 -69.66 -101.95
C LEU A 22 29.73 -68.51 -102.98
N GLN A 23 30.21 -67.37 -102.43
CA GLN A 23 30.84 -66.17 -103.00
C GLN A 23 29.96 -65.08 -103.65
N ARG A 24 29.61 -64.07 -102.83
CA ARG A 24 29.60 -62.63 -103.19
C ARG A 24 29.53 -61.75 -101.93
N ASP A 25 30.70 -61.25 -101.56
CA ASP A 25 30.99 -59.88 -101.11
C ASP A 25 29.85 -58.96 -100.61
N LEU A 26 30.05 -58.51 -99.38
CA LEU A 26 29.86 -57.12 -98.89
C LEU A 26 28.42 -56.57 -98.76
N TYR A 27 27.95 -56.50 -97.52
CA TYR A 27 26.92 -55.55 -97.08
C TYR A 27 27.27 -54.12 -97.57
N TYR A 28 26.46 -53.56 -98.47
CA TYR A 28 26.49 -52.12 -98.79
C TYR A 28 25.80 -51.34 -97.66
N ILE A 29 26.51 -51.13 -96.55
CA ILE A 29 26.10 -50.11 -95.56
C ILE A 29 26.46 -48.77 -96.20
N SER A 30 25.47 -47.89 -96.43
CA SER A 30 25.75 -46.54 -96.93
C SER A 30 26.72 -45.85 -95.96
N PRO A 31 27.87 -45.31 -96.41
CA PRO A 31 28.92 -44.82 -95.52
C PRO A 31 28.59 -43.44 -94.92
N TYR A 32 27.32 -43.00 -95.01
CA TYR A 32 26.86 -41.67 -94.62
C TYR A 32 25.89 -41.76 -93.44
N LEU A 33 26.09 -40.86 -92.47
CA LEU A 33 25.15 -40.54 -91.40
C LEU A 33 24.70 -39.10 -91.56
N THR A 34 23.41 -38.80 -91.44
CA THR A 34 22.90 -37.43 -91.39
C THR A 34 22.48 -37.07 -89.98
N CYS A 35 22.92 -35.93 -89.49
CA CYS A 35 22.51 -35.48 -88.17
C CYS A 35 21.14 -34.79 -88.21
N GLU A 36 20.22 -35.20 -87.32
CA GLU A 36 18.86 -34.65 -87.24
C GLU A 36 18.81 -33.19 -86.78
N GLU A 37 19.91 -32.63 -86.28
CA GLU A 37 19.97 -31.26 -85.77
C GLU A 37 20.66 -30.27 -86.72
N CYS A 38 21.71 -30.71 -87.42
CA CYS A 38 22.51 -29.87 -88.33
C CYS A 38 22.23 -30.19 -89.82
N ASN A 39 21.54 -31.29 -90.12
CA ASN A 39 21.53 -31.93 -91.45
C ASN A 39 22.95 -32.21 -91.98
N GLY A 40 23.93 -32.30 -91.08
CA GLY A 40 25.33 -32.50 -91.43
C GLY A 40 25.58 -33.95 -91.80
N LEU A 41 26.23 -34.16 -92.95
CA LEU A 41 26.68 -35.47 -93.38
C LEU A 41 28.00 -35.83 -92.70
N VAL A 42 28.05 -37.02 -92.14
CA VAL A 42 29.23 -37.59 -91.49
C VAL A 42 29.58 -38.89 -92.20
N TYR A 43 30.85 -39.01 -92.58
CA TYR A 43 31.36 -40.17 -93.30
C TYR A 43 31.98 -41.19 -92.32
N ILE A 44 31.61 -42.45 -92.48
CA ILE A 44 32.25 -43.57 -91.77
C ILE A 44 33.29 -44.19 -92.70
N ASP A 45 34.54 -44.24 -92.25
CA ASP A 45 35.66 -44.86 -92.99
C ASP A 45 35.47 -46.38 -93.12
N ALA A 46 34.99 -46.80 -94.28
CA ALA A 46 34.72 -48.21 -94.58
C ALA A 46 35.98 -49.08 -94.55
N ALA A 47 37.18 -48.52 -94.79
CA ALA A 47 38.43 -49.27 -94.76
C ALA A 47 38.82 -49.64 -93.32
N LYS A 48 38.65 -48.72 -92.36
CA LYS A 48 38.86 -49.00 -90.93
C LYS A 48 37.87 -50.02 -90.39
N LEU A 49 36.60 -49.93 -90.81
CA LEU A 49 35.57 -50.90 -90.43
C LEU A 49 35.88 -52.31 -90.99
N ARG A 50 36.31 -52.40 -92.26
CA ARG A 50 36.70 -53.66 -92.90
C ARG A 50 37.95 -54.28 -92.27
N ASN A 51 38.98 -53.49 -91.98
CA ASN A 51 40.20 -53.98 -91.33
C ASN A 51 39.91 -54.50 -89.91
N ARG A 52 38.97 -53.89 -89.19
CA ARG A 52 38.51 -54.41 -87.87
C ARG A 52 37.73 -55.72 -87.98
N ILE A 53 36.85 -55.87 -88.97
CA ILE A 53 36.13 -57.13 -89.24
C ILE A 53 37.10 -58.24 -89.67
N ALA A 54 38.19 -57.89 -90.35
CA ALA A 54 39.25 -58.84 -90.71
C ALA A 54 40.10 -59.26 -89.51
N LEU A 55 40.47 -58.32 -88.63
CA LEU A 55 41.26 -58.59 -87.42
C LEU A 55 40.52 -59.46 -86.38
N SER A 56 39.19 -59.41 -86.31
CA SER A 56 38.41 -60.30 -85.44
C SER A 56 38.42 -61.78 -85.88
N LYS A 57 38.99 -62.11 -87.04
CA LYS A 57 39.10 -63.50 -87.55
C LYS A 57 40.43 -64.19 -87.21
N PHE A 58 41.45 -63.46 -86.72
CA PHE A 58 42.80 -63.99 -86.45
C PHE A 58 43.04 -64.40 -84.98
N GLY A 59 42.03 -64.32 -84.10
CA GLY A 59 42.11 -64.69 -82.68
C GLY A 59 41.73 -66.15 -82.37
N GLU A 60 42.14 -67.10 -83.21
CA GLU A 60 41.98 -68.55 -82.94
C GLU A 60 43.36 -69.16 -82.63
N THR A 61 43.59 -69.51 -81.36
CA THR A 61 44.74 -70.29 -80.89
C THR A 61 44.32 -71.76 -80.70
N VAL A 62 45.26 -72.69 -80.84
CA VAL A 62 45.02 -74.14 -80.71
C VAL A 62 45.62 -74.60 -79.39
N ASP A 63 44.81 -75.14 -78.47
CA ASP A 63 45.28 -75.62 -77.18
C ASP A 63 46.00 -76.97 -77.33
N GLU A 64 47.25 -77.06 -76.87
CA GLU A 64 48.14 -78.21 -77.11
C GLU A 64 47.73 -79.49 -76.36
N GLU A 65 46.85 -79.43 -75.36
CA GLU A 65 46.43 -80.60 -74.57
C GLU A 65 45.12 -81.27 -75.07
N THR A 66 44.31 -80.58 -75.88
CA THR A 66 43.01 -81.09 -76.35
C THR A 66 42.83 -80.99 -77.87
N GLY A 67 43.73 -80.31 -78.59
CA GLY A 67 43.70 -80.20 -80.05
C GLY A 67 42.49 -79.45 -80.61
N GLU A 68 41.66 -78.87 -79.75
CA GLU A 68 40.48 -78.08 -80.12
C GLU A 68 40.83 -76.58 -80.19
N ARG A 69 40.23 -75.89 -81.17
CA ARG A 69 40.43 -74.44 -81.38
C ARG A 69 39.65 -73.67 -80.32
N VAL A 70 40.35 -73.01 -79.41
CA VAL A 70 39.74 -72.16 -78.38
C VAL A 70 39.82 -70.71 -78.84
N LYS A 71 38.68 -70.02 -78.86
CA LYS A 71 38.63 -68.58 -79.15
C LYS A 71 38.96 -67.82 -77.88
N ASP A 72 40.10 -67.14 -77.87
CA ASP A 72 40.46 -66.21 -76.79
C ASP A 72 39.45 -65.06 -76.73
N GLU A 73 38.60 -65.02 -75.70
CA GLU A 73 37.62 -63.94 -75.47
C GLU A 73 38.26 -62.55 -75.25
N SER A 74 39.59 -62.48 -75.11
CA SER A 74 40.38 -61.25 -74.96
C SER A 74 40.45 -60.39 -76.24
N TRP A 75 39.98 -60.90 -77.39
CA TRP A 75 39.96 -60.20 -78.68
C TRP A 75 38.62 -59.52 -79.03
N LYS A 76 37.77 -59.19 -78.04
CA LYS A 76 36.57 -58.36 -78.25
C LYS A 76 36.97 -56.89 -78.47
N LEU A 77 37.09 -56.48 -79.74
CA LEU A 77 37.35 -55.09 -80.14
C LEU A 77 36.23 -54.15 -79.60
N PRO A 78 36.54 -53.05 -78.89
CA PRO A 78 35.54 -52.10 -78.40
C PRO A 78 34.86 -51.36 -79.58
N PRO A 79 33.54 -51.07 -79.49
CA PRO A 79 32.82 -50.33 -80.53
C PRO A 79 33.42 -48.92 -80.69
N GLU A 80 33.57 -48.47 -81.93
CA GLU A 80 34.06 -47.12 -82.21
C GLU A 80 33.00 -46.09 -81.78
N PRO A 81 33.35 -45.07 -80.98
CA PRO A 81 32.43 -43.97 -80.74
C PRO A 81 32.18 -43.24 -82.06
N LEU A 82 30.90 -43.00 -82.38
CA LEU A 82 30.53 -42.22 -83.57
C LEU A 82 31.20 -40.84 -83.52
N PRO A 83 31.80 -40.37 -84.62
CA PRO A 83 32.37 -39.03 -84.66
C PRO A 83 31.27 -37.97 -84.45
N PRO A 84 31.56 -36.86 -83.75
CA PRO A 84 30.60 -35.78 -83.55
C PRO A 84 30.17 -35.13 -84.89
N CYS A 85 28.92 -34.66 -85.00
CA CYS A 85 28.49 -33.93 -86.22
C CYS A 85 29.44 -32.74 -86.42
N PRO A 86 30.03 -32.54 -87.61
CA PRO A 86 30.85 -31.37 -87.89
C PRO A 86 30.05 -30.06 -87.80
N GLY A 87 28.72 -30.14 -87.91
CA GLY A 87 27.80 -29.01 -87.74
C GLY A 87 27.47 -28.68 -86.27
N CYS A 88 26.84 -29.59 -85.52
CA CYS A 88 26.34 -29.31 -84.17
C CYS A 88 27.21 -29.85 -83.02
N GLY A 89 28.23 -30.66 -83.30
CA GLY A 89 29.12 -31.25 -82.31
C GLY A 89 28.48 -32.34 -81.44
N ARG A 90 27.23 -32.75 -81.69
CA ARG A 90 26.54 -33.80 -80.94
C ARG A 90 26.69 -35.16 -81.62
N THR A 91 26.62 -36.22 -80.81
CA THR A 91 26.77 -37.63 -81.23
C THR A 91 25.47 -38.43 -81.15
N ASN A 92 24.39 -37.83 -80.62
CA ASN A 92 23.23 -38.58 -80.13
C ASN A 92 22.07 -38.65 -81.14
N THR A 93 22.15 -37.88 -82.22
CA THR A 93 21.03 -37.63 -83.15
C THR A 93 21.50 -37.81 -84.58
N PHE A 94 21.94 -39.02 -84.91
CA PHE A 94 22.29 -39.43 -86.28
C PHE A 94 21.24 -40.39 -86.84
N ARG A 95 20.84 -40.16 -88.09
CA ARG A 95 20.14 -41.15 -88.92
C ARG A 95 21.15 -41.81 -89.86
N ILE A 96 20.94 -43.10 -90.09
CA ILE A 96 21.75 -43.89 -91.02
C ILE A 96 21.24 -43.59 -92.43
N GLY A 97 22.13 -43.11 -93.31
CA GLY A 97 21.78 -42.72 -94.67
C GLY A 97 22.13 -41.27 -94.97
N ALA A 98 22.03 -40.89 -96.25
CA ALA A 98 22.14 -39.52 -96.71
C ALA A 98 20.75 -38.91 -96.89
N ASP A 99 20.05 -38.68 -95.77
CA ASP A 99 18.70 -38.10 -95.77
C ASP A 99 18.73 -36.57 -95.76
N ASP A 100 17.84 -35.93 -96.52
CA ASP A 100 17.61 -34.49 -96.38
C ASP A 100 16.59 -34.20 -95.27
N LEU A 101 17.09 -33.74 -94.12
CA LEU A 101 16.29 -33.45 -92.92
C LEU A 101 15.89 -31.97 -92.79
N THR A 102 16.06 -31.17 -93.85
CA THR A 102 15.70 -29.74 -93.88
C THR A 102 14.26 -29.47 -93.45
N LEU A 103 13.30 -30.28 -93.92
CA LEU A 103 11.88 -30.12 -93.57
C LEU A 103 11.60 -30.36 -92.09
N LEU A 104 12.26 -31.35 -91.48
CA LEU A 104 12.10 -31.69 -90.07
C LEU A 104 12.69 -30.60 -89.17
N LEU A 105 13.85 -30.06 -89.55
CA LEU A 105 14.48 -28.92 -88.88
C LEU A 105 13.62 -27.66 -88.96
N ALA A 106 13.08 -27.35 -90.13
CA ALA A 106 12.18 -26.21 -90.30
C ALA A 106 10.93 -26.33 -89.41
N ALA A 107 10.33 -27.52 -89.33
CA ALA A 107 9.17 -27.79 -88.46
C ALA A 107 9.52 -27.62 -86.97
N ASN A 108 10.67 -28.11 -86.51
CA ASN A 108 11.13 -27.97 -85.13
C ASN A 108 11.41 -26.51 -84.75
N VAL A 109 12.01 -25.73 -85.65
CA VAL A 109 12.23 -24.30 -85.46
C VAL A 109 10.88 -23.57 -85.33
N GLU A 110 9.92 -23.88 -86.21
CA GLU A 110 8.58 -23.30 -86.14
C GLU A 110 7.85 -23.67 -84.83
N GLU A 111 7.98 -24.91 -84.37
CA GLU A 111 7.36 -25.37 -83.12
C GLU A 111 7.97 -24.68 -81.90
N LEU A 112 9.30 -24.51 -81.86
CA LEU A 112 10.00 -23.76 -80.81
C LEU A 112 9.58 -22.29 -80.80
N GLU A 113 9.39 -21.67 -81.97
CA GLU A 113 8.85 -20.32 -82.07
C GLU A 113 7.42 -20.23 -81.56
N ARG A 114 6.55 -21.19 -81.92
CA ARG A 114 5.18 -21.26 -81.41
C ARG A 114 5.18 -21.38 -79.87
N ARG A 115 6.02 -22.22 -79.29
CA ARG A 115 6.20 -22.35 -77.83
C ARG A 115 6.67 -21.03 -77.20
N LYS A 116 7.67 -20.35 -77.78
CA LYS A 116 8.13 -19.03 -77.33
C LYS A 116 7.01 -17.98 -77.38
N ARG A 117 6.18 -17.97 -78.43
CA ARG A 117 5.03 -17.07 -78.56
C ARG A 117 3.97 -17.34 -77.48
N VAL A 118 3.68 -18.61 -77.18
CA VAL A 118 2.77 -19.01 -76.09
C VAL A 118 3.32 -18.61 -74.73
N GLN A 119 4.59 -18.91 -74.43
CA GLN A 119 5.25 -18.51 -73.19
C GLN A 119 5.24 -16.99 -72.98
N LYS A 120 5.55 -16.20 -74.02
CA LYS A 120 5.45 -14.73 -73.97
C LYS A 120 4.03 -14.23 -73.70
N ARG A 121 2.99 -14.91 -74.18
CA ARG A 121 1.58 -14.58 -73.88
C ARG A 121 1.22 -14.92 -72.44
N MET A 122 1.63 -16.08 -71.94
CA MET A 122 1.38 -16.50 -70.56
C MET A 122 2.11 -15.61 -69.55
N ALA A 123 3.38 -15.28 -69.82
CA ALA A 123 4.16 -14.36 -68.99
C ALA A 123 3.47 -12.98 -68.88
N ARG A 124 2.94 -12.44 -69.99
CA ARG A 124 2.15 -11.20 -69.97
C ARG A 124 0.91 -11.31 -69.08
N LYS A 125 0.13 -12.38 -69.20
CA LYS A 125 -1.04 -12.61 -68.34
C LYS A 125 -0.67 -12.69 -66.85
N ILE A 126 0.41 -13.38 -66.51
CA ILE A 126 0.90 -13.46 -65.11
C ILE A 126 1.29 -12.07 -64.59
N GLN A 127 2.02 -11.28 -65.40
CA GLN A 127 2.40 -9.92 -65.03
C GLN A 127 1.19 -9.00 -64.85
N GLU A 128 0.16 -9.11 -65.69
CA GLU A 128 -1.10 -8.38 -65.55
C GLU A 128 -1.83 -8.75 -64.26
N CYS A 129 -1.99 -10.04 -63.97
CA CYS A 129 -2.59 -10.54 -62.74
C CYS A 129 -1.83 -10.06 -61.50
N TYR A 130 -0.49 -10.11 -61.53
CA TYR A 130 0.35 -9.67 -60.41
C TYR A 130 0.26 -8.16 -60.19
N ARG A 131 0.31 -7.35 -61.25
CA ARG A 131 0.11 -5.89 -61.16
C ARG A 131 -1.27 -5.55 -60.59
N TYR A 132 -2.31 -6.28 -60.99
CA TYR A 132 -3.66 -6.11 -60.47
C TYR A 132 -3.76 -6.50 -58.98
N TYR A 133 -3.16 -7.61 -58.58
CA TYR A 133 -3.04 -8.02 -57.17
C TYR A 133 -2.35 -6.96 -56.32
N LEU A 134 -1.21 -6.42 -56.77
CA LEU A 134 -0.50 -5.36 -56.08
C LEU A 134 -1.37 -4.11 -55.91
N ARG A 135 -2.05 -3.65 -56.98
CA ARG A 135 -2.98 -2.52 -56.90
C ARG A 135 -4.08 -2.75 -55.86
N ARG A 136 -4.67 -3.95 -55.82
CA ARG A 136 -5.67 -4.33 -54.80
C ARG A 136 -5.08 -4.30 -53.39
N ARG A 137 -3.88 -4.84 -53.19
CA ARG A 137 -3.20 -4.88 -51.89
C ARG A 137 -2.88 -3.47 -51.39
N TYR A 138 -2.28 -2.61 -52.23
CA TYR A 138 -2.01 -1.22 -51.87
C TYR A 138 -3.29 -0.42 -51.65
N GLY A 139 -4.32 -0.62 -52.47
CA GLY A 139 -5.64 0.02 -52.27
C GLY A 139 -6.28 -0.38 -50.94
N ARG A 140 -6.19 -1.66 -50.54
CA ARG A 140 -6.64 -2.10 -49.20
C ARG A 140 -5.81 -1.44 -48.10
N ALA A 141 -4.48 -1.48 -48.18
CA ALA A 141 -3.60 -0.88 -47.17
C ALA A 141 -3.86 0.63 -47.01
N GLN A 142 -4.05 1.37 -48.11
CA GLN A 142 -4.37 2.80 -48.08
C GLN A 142 -5.74 3.06 -47.45
N ARG A 143 -6.76 2.26 -47.78
CA ARG A 143 -8.08 2.36 -47.12
C ARG A 143 -7.98 2.10 -45.62
N HIS A 144 -7.25 1.06 -45.20
CA HIS A 144 -7.00 0.79 -43.78
C HIS A 144 -6.26 1.94 -43.09
N ALA A 145 -5.24 2.52 -43.73
CA ALA A 145 -4.51 3.67 -43.19
C ALA A 145 -5.43 4.90 -43.00
N ILE A 146 -6.31 5.18 -43.95
CA ILE A 146 -7.31 6.26 -43.85
C ILE A 146 -8.28 5.99 -42.69
N ILE A 147 -8.78 4.75 -42.56
CA ILE A 147 -9.69 4.36 -41.48
C ILE A 147 -9.01 4.52 -40.12
N ILE A 148 -7.79 4.00 -39.96
CA ILE A 148 -7.01 4.10 -38.72
C ILE A 148 -6.76 5.57 -38.38
N ARG A 149 -6.37 6.40 -39.35
CA ARG A 149 -6.19 7.84 -39.14
C ARG A 149 -7.47 8.51 -38.65
N ARG A 150 -8.60 8.26 -39.30
CA ARG A 150 -9.92 8.79 -38.86
C ARG A 150 -10.29 8.31 -37.46
N MET A 151 -10.02 7.04 -37.13
CA MET A 151 -10.26 6.51 -35.78
C MET A 151 -9.40 7.21 -34.73
N LEU A 152 -8.11 7.45 -35.02
CA LEU A 152 -7.21 8.18 -34.14
C LEU A 152 -7.63 9.64 -33.98
N GLU A 153 -7.99 10.33 -35.06
CA GLU A 153 -8.49 11.71 -35.03
C GLU A 153 -9.75 11.81 -34.15
N LYS A 154 -10.70 10.88 -34.30
CA LYS A 154 -11.91 10.80 -33.45
C LYS A 154 -11.56 10.54 -31.98
N ARG A 155 -10.64 9.62 -31.68
CA ARG A 155 -10.19 9.34 -30.31
C ARG A 155 -9.50 10.55 -29.68
N CYS A 156 -8.64 11.23 -30.42
CA CYS A 156 -7.98 12.46 -29.96
C CYS A 156 -9.01 13.57 -29.71
N ALA A 157 -9.96 13.79 -30.63
CA ALA A 157 -11.02 14.77 -30.45
C ALA A 157 -11.88 14.45 -29.22
N ALA A 158 -12.28 13.19 -29.04
CA ALA A 158 -13.04 12.75 -27.86
C ALA A 158 -12.27 12.97 -26.56
N ALA A 159 -10.96 12.67 -26.53
CA ALA A 159 -10.11 12.91 -25.37
C ALA A 159 -10.01 14.41 -25.02
N ILE A 160 -9.82 15.27 -26.03
CA ILE A 160 -9.77 16.73 -25.84
C ILE A 160 -11.12 17.24 -25.34
N GLN A 161 -12.22 16.82 -25.96
CA GLN A 161 -13.58 17.19 -25.53
C GLN A 161 -13.86 16.76 -24.09
N ALA A 162 -13.48 15.53 -23.72
CA ALA A 162 -13.63 15.04 -22.35
C ALA A 162 -12.82 15.87 -21.35
N MET A 163 -11.57 16.21 -21.67
CA MET A 163 -10.73 17.07 -20.81
C MET A 163 -11.31 18.47 -20.65
N VAL A 164 -11.79 19.09 -21.74
CA VAL A 164 -12.40 20.43 -21.71
C VAL A 164 -13.68 20.41 -20.88
N ARG A 165 -14.59 19.45 -21.12
CA ARG A 165 -15.82 19.29 -20.32
C ARG A 165 -15.51 19.10 -18.85
N ALA A 166 -14.54 18.25 -18.51
CA ALA A 166 -14.14 18.00 -17.13
C ALA A 166 -13.50 19.24 -16.47
N ARG A 167 -12.69 20.01 -17.22
CA ARG A 167 -12.11 21.27 -16.73
C ARG A 167 -13.20 22.30 -16.45
N LEU A 168 -14.17 22.48 -17.35
CA LEU A 168 -15.29 23.40 -17.17
C LEU A 168 -16.18 22.98 -15.99
N ALA A 169 -16.51 21.69 -15.88
CA ALA A 169 -17.30 21.16 -14.77
C ALA A 169 -16.61 21.37 -13.41
N ARG A 170 -15.31 21.08 -13.31
CA ARG A 170 -14.55 21.34 -12.07
C ARG A 170 -14.50 22.82 -11.71
N ARG A 171 -14.32 23.69 -12.70
CA ARG A 171 -14.31 25.14 -12.53
C ARG A 171 -15.65 25.63 -11.97
N ARG A 172 -16.77 25.21 -12.58
CA ARG A 172 -18.13 25.50 -12.11
C ARG A 172 -18.35 24.99 -10.69
N PHE A 173 -17.99 23.74 -10.41
CA PHE A 173 -18.14 23.13 -9.09
C PHE A 173 -17.40 23.91 -7.98
N VAL A 174 -16.17 24.36 -8.24
CA VAL A 174 -15.40 25.16 -7.27
C VAL A 174 -16.10 26.49 -6.97
N VAL A 175 -16.64 27.15 -8.00
CA VAL A 175 -17.34 28.44 -7.85
C VAL A 175 -18.66 28.26 -7.12
N GLU A 176 -19.45 27.24 -7.45
CA GLU A 176 -20.69 26.92 -6.75
C GLU A 176 -20.43 26.59 -5.27
N LYS A 177 -19.38 25.83 -4.98
CA LYS A 177 -18.95 25.57 -3.60
C LYS A 177 -18.56 26.87 -2.89
N ALA A 178 -17.84 27.77 -3.55
CA ALA A 178 -17.50 29.08 -3.00
C ALA A 178 -18.75 29.94 -2.74
N LEU A 179 -19.74 29.91 -3.63
CA LEU A 179 -21.03 30.60 -3.43
C LEU A 179 -21.80 30.05 -2.25
N LEU A 180 -21.81 28.72 -2.04
CA LEU A 180 -22.42 28.10 -0.86
C LEU A 180 -21.78 28.60 0.44
N VAL A 181 -20.45 28.66 0.49
CA VAL A 181 -19.72 29.23 1.65
C VAL A 181 -20.16 30.68 1.91
N ILE A 182 -20.26 31.50 0.87
CA ILE A 182 -20.68 32.90 1.03
C ILE A 182 -22.15 32.99 1.49
N LYS A 183 -23.02 32.12 0.98
CA LYS A 183 -24.44 32.07 1.31
C LYS A 183 -24.69 31.66 2.77
N GLU A 184 -23.92 30.70 3.27
CA GLU A 184 -24.01 30.19 4.65
C GLU A 184 -23.30 31.10 5.66
N ALA A 185 -22.33 31.90 5.21
CA ALA A 185 -21.54 32.76 6.08
C ALA A 185 -22.37 33.86 6.76
N HIS A 186 -22.00 34.20 7.99
CA HIS A 186 -22.61 35.29 8.72
C HIS A 186 -22.34 36.64 8.03
N LYS A 187 -23.35 37.54 8.01
CA LYS A 187 -23.28 38.87 7.33
C LYS A 187 -22.05 39.69 7.69
N MET A 188 -21.61 39.64 8.95
CA MET A 188 -20.39 40.36 9.40
C MET A 188 -19.11 39.85 8.76
N LEU A 189 -19.01 38.53 8.48
CA LEU A 189 -17.86 37.94 7.80
C LEU A 189 -17.86 38.33 6.33
N VAL A 190 -19.03 38.31 5.68
CA VAL A 190 -19.19 38.76 4.31
C VAL A 190 -18.79 40.23 4.20
N ASN A 191 -19.36 41.12 5.03
CA ASN A 191 -19.01 42.55 5.02
C ASN A 191 -17.52 42.80 5.21
N ARG A 192 -16.86 42.04 6.10
CA ARG A 192 -15.41 42.13 6.30
C ARG A 192 -14.62 41.62 5.10
N ALA A 193 -15.06 40.53 4.46
CA ALA A 193 -14.40 39.97 3.28
C ALA A 193 -14.48 40.92 2.06
N LEU A 194 -15.56 41.71 1.99
CA LEU A 194 -15.78 42.72 0.95
C LEU A 194 -14.95 43.99 1.15
N HIS A 195 -14.57 44.32 2.39
CA HIS A 195 -13.66 45.43 2.64
C HIS A 195 -12.25 45.13 2.13
N TRP A 196 -11.62 46.14 1.52
CA TRP A 196 -10.28 46.04 0.94
C TRP A 196 -9.18 46.07 2.01
N GLU A 197 -9.47 46.62 3.18
CA GLU A 197 -8.51 46.84 4.25
C GLU A 197 -8.04 45.49 4.84
N GLY A 198 -6.80 45.13 4.53
CA GLY A 198 -6.19 43.85 4.94
C GLY A 198 -6.02 42.81 3.83
N TYR A 199 -6.43 43.10 2.58
CA TYR A 199 -6.25 42.18 1.45
C TYR A 199 -5.66 42.87 0.21
N HIS A 200 -4.84 42.15 -0.55
CA HIS A 200 -4.15 42.70 -1.73
C HIS A 200 -5.05 42.86 -2.97
N LYS A 201 -6.04 41.96 -3.15
CA LYS A 201 -6.93 41.99 -4.34
C LYS A 201 -8.18 42.82 -4.03
N ARG A 202 -8.57 43.72 -4.92
CA ARG A 202 -9.90 44.37 -4.80
C ARG A 202 -10.96 43.38 -5.28
N VAL A 203 -12.03 43.25 -4.50
CA VAL A 203 -13.18 42.39 -4.82
C VAL A 203 -14.41 43.26 -5.02
N PHE A 204 -15.31 42.84 -5.91
CA PHE A 204 -16.61 43.48 -6.10
C PHE A 204 -17.73 42.56 -5.64
N TRP A 205 -18.89 43.14 -5.34
CA TRP A 205 -20.06 42.37 -4.93
C TRP A 205 -21.34 42.98 -5.46
N TYR A 206 -22.32 42.12 -5.74
CA TYR A 206 -23.63 42.52 -6.22
C TYR A 206 -24.44 43.14 -5.08
N LYS A 207 -25.05 44.29 -5.34
CA LYS A 207 -25.81 45.05 -4.34
C LYS A 207 -27.27 44.65 -4.32
N THR A 208 -27.83 44.33 -5.48
CA THR A 208 -29.26 44.09 -5.65
C THR A 208 -29.63 42.70 -5.15
N LYS A 209 -30.71 42.58 -4.38
CA LYS A 209 -31.18 41.27 -3.86
C LYS A 209 -31.57 40.30 -4.97
N THR A 210 -32.11 40.82 -6.08
CA THR A 210 -32.48 40.02 -7.26
C THR A 210 -31.24 39.46 -7.95
N GLU A 211 -30.22 40.29 -8.18
CA GLU A 211 -28.91 39.85 -8.71
C GLU A 211 -28.30 38.75 -7.84
N LEU A 212 -28.34 38.92 -6.52
CA LEU A 212 -27.84 37.91 -5.58
C LEU A 212 -28.64 36.61 -5.63
N ALA A 213 -29.97 36.68 -5.78
CA ALA A 213 -30.80 35.48 -5.93
C ALA A 213 -30.41 34.71 -7.20
N VAL A 214 -30.29 35.40 -8.33
CA VAL A 214 -29.85 34.78 -9.60
C VAL A 214 -28.41 34.24 -9.47
N LEU A 215 -27.51 34.98 -8.81
CA LEU A 215 -26.13 34.53 -8.59
C LEU A 215 -26.04 33.19 -7.87
N TYR A 216 -26.85 33.01 -6.82
CA TYR A 216 -26.83 31.79 -6.02
C TYR A 216 -27.55 30.60 -6.67
N GLU A 217 -28.48 30.84 -7.59
CA GLU A 217 -29.12 29.78 -8.38
C GLU A 217 -28.24 29.36 -9.56
N ASP A 218 -27.87 30.32 -10.42
CA ASP A 218 -26.95 30.09 -11.52
C ASP A 218 -26.15 31.37 -11.84
N TYR A 219 -24.91 31.42 -11.34
CA TYR A 219 -24.02 32.55 -11.58
C TYR A 219 -23.68 32.75 -13.06
N TYR A 220 -23.69 31.68 -13.87
CA TYR A 220 -23.41 31.77 -15.30
C TYR A 220 -24.51 32.57 -16.01
N MET A 221 -25.78 32.28 -15.67
CA MET A 221 -26.93 33.02 -16.20
C MET A 221 -26.89 34.51 -15.87
N LEU A 222 -26.42 34.88 -14.68
CA LEU A 222 -26.24 36.30 -14.32
C LEU A 222 -25.17 36.97 -15.20
N VAL A 223 -24.04 36.29 -15.40
CA VAL A 223 -22.94 36.83 -16.23
C VAL A 223 -23.34 36.93 -17.70
N GLU A 224 -24.11 35.97 -18.20
CA GLU A 224 -24.65 36.00 -19.56
C GLU A 224 -25.63 37.16 -19.76
N ARG A 225 -26.56 37.38 -18.82
CA ARG A 225 -27.51 38.51 -18.85
C ARG A 225 -26.84 39.88 -18.75
N THR A 226 -25.68 39.95 -18.10
CA THR A 226 -24.87 41.17 -18.02
C THR A 226 -23.93 41.35 -19.23
N GLY A 227 -24.04 40.49 -20.24
CA GLY A 227 -23.24 40.55 -21.46
C GLY A 227 -21.76 40.26 -21.22
N PHE A 228 -21.44 39.43 -20.21
CA PHE A 228 -20.07 39.11 -19.80
C PHE A 228 -19.25 40.34 -19.40
N ASN A 229 -19.90 41.34 -18.79
CA ASN A 229 -19.25 42.51 -18.22
C ASN A 229 -19.55 42.59 -16.71
N PRO A 230 -18.65 42.15 -15.82
CA PRO A 230 -17.28 41.68 -16.05
C PRO A 230 -17.17 40.27 -16.68
N PRO A 231 -16.02 39.91 -17.28
CA PRO A 231 -15.85 38.61 -17.90
C PRO A 231 -15.94 37.48 -16.88
N LEU A 232 -16.45 36.32 -17.31
CA LEU A 232 -16.73 35.17 -16.44
C LEU A 232 -15.53 34.76 -15.59
N CYS A 233 -14.30 34.79 -16.13
CA CYS A 233 -13.10 34.46 -15.34
C CYS A 233 -12.88 35.40 -14.16
N VAL A 234 -13.12 36.69 -14.34
CA VAL A 234 -12.94 37.69 -13.30
C VAL A 234 -14.02 37.52 -12.22
N VAL A 235 -15.26 37.23 -12.62
CA VAL A 235 -16.38 36.98 -11.70
C VAL A 235 -16.08 35.73 -10.84
N GLU A 236 -15.69 34.63 -11.46
CA GLU A 236 -15.40 33.38 -10.76
C GLU A 236 -14.19 33.48 -9.82
N GLU A 237 -13.11 34.13 -10.26
CA GLU A 237 -11.96 34.40 -9.39
C GLU A 237 -12.34 35.29 -8.21
N ASN A 238 -13.18 36.29 -8.45
CA ASN A 238 -13.66 37.21 -7.43
C ASN A 238 -14.50 36.48 -6.37
N ILE A 239 -15.43 35.61 -6.80
CA ILE A 239 -16.23 34.77 -5.90
C ILE A 239 -15.33 33.84 -5.08
N CYS A 240 -14.38 33.16 -5.73
CA CYS A 240 -13.43 32.28 -5.05
C CYS A 240 -12.60 33.04 -4.00
N GLU A 241 -12.17 34.25 -4.33
CA GLU A 241 -11.40 35.11 -3.44
C GLU A 241 -12.22 35.55 -2.23
N ILE A 242 -13.49 35.94 -2.40
CA ILE A 242 -14.38 36.31 -1.29
C ILE A 242 -14.60 35.11 -0.36
N ALA A 243 -14.90 33.93 -0.91
CA ALA A 243 -15.07 32.72 -0.12
C ALA A 243 -13.79 32.38 0.66
N LYS A 244 -12.62 32.51 0.03
CA LYS A 244 -11.33 32.29 0.69
C LYS A 244 -11.13 33.23 1.89
N ARG A 245 -11.44 34.52 1.75
CA ARG A 245 -11.35 35.51 2.84
C ARG A 245 -12.26 35.18 4.02
N ILE A 246 -13.48 34.73 3.73
CA ILE A 246 -14.43 34.30 4.77
C ILE A 246 -13.82 33.13 5.54
N VAL A 247 -13.38 32.09 4.83
CA VAL A 247 -12.79 30.89 5.41
C VAL A 247 -11.55 31.23 6.23
N ASP A 248 -10.62 32.03 5.70
CA ASP A 248 -9.41 32.45 6.41
C ASP A 248 -9.75 33.20 7.70
N ARG A 249 -10.77 34.07 7.66
CA ARG A 249 -11.23 34.79 8.85
C ARG A 249 -11.89 33.88 9.87
N GLU A 250 -12.69 32.91 9.44
CA GLU A 250 -13.28 31.90 10.33
C GLU A 250 -12.20 31.08 11.03
N HIS A 251 -11.19 30.64 10.29
CA HIS A 251 -10.05 29.93 10.86
C HIS A 251 -9.31 30.80 11.89
N GLU A 252 -9.07 32.07 11.58
CA GLU A 252 -8.42 32.99 12.52
C GLU A 252 -9.23 33.16 13.81
N LEU A 253 -10.55 33.36 13.70
CA LEU A 253 -11.44 33.47 14.86
C LEU A 253 -11.51 32.18 15.68
N ALA A 254 -11.58 31.03 15.00
CA ALA A 254 -11.53 29.72 15.64
C ALA A 254 -10.21 29.51 16.38
N CYS A 255 -9.07 29.86 15.78
CA CYS A 255 -7.76 29.79 16.42
C CYS A 255 -7.69 30.69 17.67
N ARG A 256 -8.21 31.93 17.61
CA ARG A 256 -8.27 32.82 18.77
C ARG A 256 -9.13 32.25 19.89
N LEU A 257 -10.30 31.69 19.56
CA LEU A 257 -11.19 31.04 20.53
C LEU A 257 -10.51 29.84 21.19
N GLN A 258 -9.89 28.98 20.38
CA GLN A 258 -9.16 27.81 20.87
C GLN A 258 -7.96 28.20 21.75
N ALA A 259 -7.20 29.23 21.38
CA ALA A 259 -6.09 29.72 22.20
C ALA A 259 -6.57 30.24 23.56
N ARG A 260 -7.65 31.01 23.58
CA ARG A 260 -8.28 31.49 24.83
C ARG A 260 -8.79 30.34 25.68
N TRP A 261 -9.47 29.37 25.06
CA TRP A 261 -9.97 28.17 25.74
C TRP A 261 -8.83 27.34 26.36
N ARG A 262 -7.76 27.05 25.60
CA ARG A 262 -6.56 26.38 26.12
C ARG A 262 -5.98 27.12 27.32
N GLY A 263 -5.92 28.46 27.28
CA GLY A 263 -5.48 29.27 28.42
C GLY A 263 -6.38 29.13 29.66
N ILE A 264 -7.71 29.07 29.50
CA ILE A 264 -8.65 28.84 30.61
C ILE A 264 -8.45 27.44 31.21
N VAL A 265 -8.36 26.43 30.36
CA VAL A 265 -8.14 25.04 30.76
C VAL A 265 -6.84 24.89 31.54
N VAL A 266 -5.72 25.44 31.03
CA VAL A 266 -4.43 25.41 31.73
C VAL A 266 -4.50 26.10 33.08
N ARG A 267 -5.17 27.26 33.19
CA ARG A 267 -5.35 27.93 34.49
C ARG A 267 -6.12 27.06 35.49
N ARG A 268 -7.16 26.36 35.05
CA ARG A 268 -7.91 25.43 35.91
C ARG A 268 -7.02 24.30 36.43
N TYR A 269 -6.21 23.68 35.55
CA TYR A 269 -5.26 22.65 35.95
C TYR A 269 -4.15 23.18 36.88
N LEU A 270 -3.63 24.38 36.62
CA LEU A 270 -2.63 25.01 37.48
C LEU A 270 -3.16 25.29 38.89
N ASN A 271 -4.44 25.65 39.04
CA ASN A 271 -5.05 25.84 40.36
C ASN A 271 -5.13 24.52 41.13
N VAL A 272 -5.55 23.44 40.48
CA VAL A 272 -5.54 22.09 41.09
C VAL A 272 -4.12 21.68 41.48
N PHE A 273 -3.15 21.89 40.59
CA PHE A 273 -1.75 21.59 40.88
C PHE A 273 -1.19 22.41 42.05
N LYS A 274 -1.53 23.69 42.14
CA LYS A 274 -1.15 24.55 43.28
C LYS A 274 -1.73 24.04 44.59
N LEU A 275 -3.01 23.63 44.59
CA LEU A 275 -3.67 23.06 45.76
C LEU A 275 -3.02 21.74 46.22
N GLU A 276 -2.68 20.86 45.27
CA GLU A 276 -1.97 19.62 45.60
C GLU A 276 -0.55 19.90 46.12
N LYS A 277 0.14 20.90 45.56
CA LYS A 277 1.44 21.33 46.06
C LYS A 277 1.36 21.90 47.49
N THR A 278 0.32 22.68 47.81
CA THR A 278 0.11 23.17 49.19
C THR A 278 -0.24 22.01 50.13
N ARG A 279 -1.10 21.09 49.71
CA ARG A 279 -1.44 19.89 50.49
C ARG A 279 -0.23 19.02 50.80
N ALA A 280 0.65 18.81 49.82
CA ALA A 280 1.91 18.09 50.03
C ALA A 280 2.81 18.79 51.06
N ARG A 281 2.89 20.13 51.03
CA ARG A 281 3.63 20.93 52.03
C ARG A 281 2.99 20.84 53.42
N GLU A 282 1.67 20.87 53.51
CA GLU A 282 0.93 20.70 54.77
C GLU A 282 1.19 19.33 55.40
N ILE A 283 1.21 18.27 54.59
CA ILE A 283 1.55 16.92 55.06
C ILE A 283 2.98 16.90 55.63
N MET A 284 3.95 17.45 54.90
CA MET A 284 5.34 17.53 55.37
C MET A 284 5.46 18.37 56.65
N ALA A 285 4.81 19.54 56.69
CA ALA A 285 4.79 20.39 57.88
C ALA A 285 4.13 19.66 59.07
N GLY A 286 3.05 18.93 58.85
CA GLY A 286 2.39 18.10 59.85
C GLY A 286 3.33 17.06 60.47
N CYS A 287 4.16 16.39 59.67
CA CYS A 287 5.21 15.50 60.17
C CYS A 287 6.22 16.25 61.06
N THR A 288 6.70 17.42 60.62
CA THR A 288 7.64 18.23 61.41
C THR A 288 7.03 18.72 62.72
N PHE A 289 5.76 19.15 62.74
CA PHE A 289 5.09 19.58 63.96
C PHE A 289 4.87 18.44 64.95
N ARG A 290 4.60 17.21 64.49
CA ARG A 290 4.53 16.03 65.36
C ARG A 290 5.87 15.74 66.03
N LEU A 291 6.97 15.79 65.26
CA LEU A 291 8.33 15.68 65.78
C LEU A 291 8.65 16.76 66.81
N GLN A 292 8.37 18.03 66.48
CA GLN A 292 8.57 19.16 67.39
C GLN A 292 7.73 19.01 68.67
N ARG A 293 6.48 18.55 68.58
CA ARG A 293 5.61 18.30 69.74
C ARG A 293 6.16 17.19 70.63
N GLN A 294 6.62 16.07 70.04
CA GLN A 294 7.25 14.99 70.80
C GLN A 294 8.53 15.47 71.50
N TRP A 295 9.37 16.22 70.80
CA TRP A 295 10.61 16.78 71.34
C TRP A 295 10.35 17.77 72.49
N ARG A 296 9.45 18.74 72.29
CA ARG A 296 9.04 19.68 73.34
C ARG A 296 8.42 18.96 74.54
N GLY A 297 7.60 17.94 74.28
CA GLY A 297 7.03 17.09 75.33
C GLY A 297 8.09 16.30 76.11
N TYR A 298 9.11 15.78 75.44
CA TYR A 298 10.26 15.12 76.09
C TYR A 298 11.03 16.10 76.98
N LEU A 299 11.35 17.30 76.48
CA LEU A 299 12.01 18.35 77.27
C LEU A 299 11.18 18.74 78.49
N GLY A 300 9.86 18.91 78.33
CA GLY A 300 8.94 19.16 79.42
C GLY A 300 8.95 18.05 80.48
N ARG A 301 8.89 16.77 80.06
CA ARG A 301 9.00 15.63 80.97
C ARG A 301 10.33 15.59 81.70
N LYS A 302 11.45 15.91 81.04
CA LYS A 302 12.78 15.97 81.64
C LYS A 302 12.85 17.06 82.72
N ARG A 303 12.32 18.26 82.45
CA ARG A 303 12.20 19.35 83.45
C ARG A 303 11.30 18.95 84.62
N ALA A 304 10.12 18.40 84.35
CA ALA A 304 9.22 17.94 85.40
C ALA A 304 9.79 16.80 86.24
N ALA A 305 10.62 15.92 85.66
CA ALA A 305 11.35 14.89 86.39
C ALA A 305 12.41 15.51 87.33
N LEU A 306 13.12 16.55 86.90
CA LEU A 306 14.06 17.29 87.76
C LEU A 306 13.34 17.96 88.93
N VAL A 307 12.23 18.67 88.67
CA VAL A 307 11.42 19.30 89.73
C VAL A 307 10.86 18.25 90.70
N ARG A 308 10.34 17.13 90.20
CA ARG A 308 9.86 16.03 91.05
C ARG A 308 10.98 15.41 91.90
N ARG A 309 12.21 15.33 91.39
CA ARG A 309 13.37 14.90 92.20
C ARG A 309 13.67 15.91 93.29
N GLY A 310 13.64 17.22 92.99
CA GLY A 310 13.77 18.28 93.99
C GLY A 310 12.75 18.13 95.11
N LEU A 311 11.46 18.11 94.76
CA LEU A 311 10.36 17.91 95.72
C LEU A 311 10.47 16.60 96.51
N LYS A 312 10.98 15.51 95.89
CA LYS A 312 11.20 14.25 96.59
C LYS A 312 12.33 14.37 97.61
N ASN A 313 13.40 15.08 97.28
CA ASN A 313 14.49 15.34 98.20
C ASN A 313 14.02 16.22 99.36
N ASP A 314 13.22 17.26 99.08
CA ASP A 314 12.65 18.12 100.12
C ASP A 314 11.74 17.33 101.06
N LYS A 315 10.83 16.49 100.51
CA LYS A 315 10.00 15.58 101.31
C LYS A 315 10.82 14.58 102.14
N LEU A 316 11.93 14.09 101.61
CA LEU A 316 12.82 13.19 102.34
C LEU A 316 13.49 13.92 103.51
N MET A 317 13.87 15.18 103.31
CA MET A 317 14.40 16.04 104.37
C MET A 317 13.34 16.34 105.43
N ASP A 318 12.11 16.65 105.03
CA ASP A 318 10.98 16.85 105.96
C ASP A 318 10.70 15.58 106.77
N GLN A 319 10.65 14.41 106.10
CA GLN A 319 10.48 13.11 106.76
C GLN A 319 11.59 12.86 107.78
N TYR A 320 12.85 13.08 107.41
CA TYR A 320 13.97 12.95 108.34
C TYR A 320 13.84 13.87 109.55
N GLN A 321 13.42 15.13 109.35
CA GLN A 321 13.19 16.07 110.46
C GLN A 321 12.05 15.58 111.37
N THR A 322 10.92 15.16 110.79
CA THR A 322 9.81 14.61 111.57
C THR A 322 10.20 13.35 112.34
N GLU A 323 10.98 12.46 111.75
CA GLU A 323 11.48 11.26 112.43
C GLU A 323 12.42 11.62 113.58
N ARG A 324 13.27 12.64 113.41
CA ARG A 324 14.10 13.19 114.48
C ARG A 324 13.27 13.78 115.62
N PHE A 325 12.22 14.53 115.30
CA PHE A 325 11.29 15.06 116.30
C PHE A 325 10.58 13.94 117.05
N ILE A 326 10.03 12.95 116.35
CA ILE A 326 9.38 11.78 116.94
C ILE A 326 10.35 10.99 117.82
N GLN A 327 11.61 10.80 117.40
CA GLN A 327 12.63 10.15 118.22
C GLN A 327 12.94 10.94 119.49
N ALA A 328 13.06 12.26 119.40
CA ALA A 328 13.27 13.13 120.56
C ALA A 328 12.08 13.08 121.54
N GLU A 329 10.86 13.13 121.01
CA GLU A 329 9.63 13.01 121.77
C GLU A 329 9.51 11.62 122.43
N LYS A 330 9.79 10.54 121.70
CA LYS A 330 9.86 9.18 122.26
C LYS A 330 10.86 9.08 123.40
N LEU A 331 12.06 9.66 123.27
CA LEU A 331 13.04 9.68 124.36
C LEU A 331 12.54 10.45 125.59
N LEU A 332 11.80 11.54 125.39
CA LEU A 332 11.15 12.28 126.49
C LEU A 332 10.06 11.43 127.15
N VAL A 333 9.16 10.84 126.35
CA VAL A 333 8.09 9.95 126.82
C VAL A 333 8.67 8.73 127.54
N ASP A 334 9.73 8.12 127.03
CA ASP A 334 10.41 6.99 127.68
C ASP A 334 11.04 7.40 129.01
N ARG A 335 11.59 8.62 129.10
CA ARG A 335 12.09 9.18 130.36
C ARG A 335 10.97 9.43 131.37
N GLU A 336 9.81 9.93 130.92
CA GLU A 336 8.62 10.10 131.76
C GLU A 336 8.03 8.74 132.18
N ASN A 337 7.93 7.79 131.27
CA ASN A 337 7.52 6.41 131.54
C ASN A 337 8.47 5.71 132.52
N PHE A 338 9.77 5.96 132.43
CA PHE A 338 10.75 5.47 133.39
C PHE A 338 10.51 6.07 134.79
N LYS A 339 10.28 7.38 134.88
CA LYS A 339 9.88 8.04 136.14
C LYS A 339 8.57 7.44 136.68
N MET A 340 7.56 7.24 135.83
CA MET A 340 6.28 6.62 136.20
C MET A 340 6.47 5.19 136.71
N LYS A 341 7.27 4.36 136.03
CA LYS A 341 7.61 3.01 136.50
C LYS A 341 8.38 3.03 137.83
N ALA A 342 9.27 4.00 138.03
CA ALA A 342 9.98 4.20 139.30
C ALA A 342 9.00 4.58 140.44
N HIS A 343 8.05 5.46 140.18
CA HIS A 343 6.97 5.78 141.12
C HIS A 343 6.12 4.54 141.43
N TYR A 344 5.66 3.83 140.40
CA TYR A 344 4.88 2.60 140.56
C TYR A 344 5.62 1.52 141.36
N THR A 345 6.91 1.32 141.10
CA THR A 345 7.73 0.35 141.86
C THR A 345 7.91 0.79 143.31
N LYS A 346 8.08 2.09 143.58
CA LYS A 346 8.12 2.66 144.93
C LYS A 346 6.80 2.45 145.66
N GLU A 347 5.66 2.78 145.06
CA GLU A 347 4.32 2.55 145.63
C GLU A 347 4.08 1.07 145.92
N ARG A 348 4.51 0.18 145.03
CA ARG A 348 4.39 -1.28 145.23
C ARG A 348 5.32 -1.79 146.34
N GLN A 349 6.49 -1.18 146.52
CA GLN A 349 7.38 -1.47 147.66
C GLN A 349 6.79 -0.96 148.97
N GLU A 350 6.25 0.26 149.00
CA GLU A 350 5.52 0.84 150.13
C GLU A 350 4.33 -0.05 150.52
N GLU A 351 3.56 -0.54 149.54
CA GLU A 351 2.48 -1.51 149.74
C GLU A 351 3.00 -2.81 150.37
N ARG A 352 4.12 -3.37 149.88
CA ARG A 352 4.74 -4.58 150.47
C ARG A 352 5.24 -4.33 151.89
N SER A 353 5.93 -3.22 152.16
CA SER A 353 6.42 -2.91 153.51
C SER A 353 5.27 -2.71 154.49
N ALA A 354 4.20 -2.03 154.08
CA ALA A 354 3.07 -1.79 154.94
C ALA A 354 2.23 -3.06 155.22
N ARG A 355 2.19 -4.01 154.28
CA ARG A 355 1.68 -5.38 154.54
C ARG A 355 2.51 -6.10 155.59
N PHE A 356 3.85 -5.99 155.54
CA PHE A 356 4.74 -6.62 156.53
C PHE A 356 4.65 -5.98 157.93
N THR A 357 4.45 -4.66 158.02
CA THR A 357 4.33 -3.94 159.29
C THR A 357 2.91 -3.91 159.87
N GLY A 358 1.95 -4.62 159.25
CA GLY A 358 0.56 -4.71 159.75
C GLY A 358 -0.24 -3.41 159.69
N LEU A 359 0.22 -2.41 158.91
CA LEU A 359 -0.41 -1.07 158.79
C LEU A 359 -1.47 -1.00 157.67
N THR A 360 -1.93 -2.15 157.17
CA THR A 360 -3.02 -2.20 156.17
C THR A 360 -4.39 -2.13 156.87
N ASN A 361 -5.19 -1.12 156.51
CA ASN A 361 -6.52 -0.90 157.08
C ASN A 361 -7.48 -2.07 156.75
N PRO A 362 -7.92 -2.88 157.75
CA PRO A 362 -8.62 -4.15 157.51
C PRO A 362 -10.07 -4.00 157.02
N LYS A 363 -10.59 -2.78 156.90
CA LYS A 363 -12.01 -2.52 156.55
C LYS A 363 -12.30 -2.40 155.05
N MET A 364 -11.33 -2.62 154.15
CA MET A 364 -11.57 -2.62 152.69
C MET A 364 -10.96 -3.85 152.00
N HIS A 365 -11.78 -4.53 151.18
CA HIS A 365 -11.48 -5.68 150.31
C HIS A 365 -10.50 -6.73 150.88
N ASP A 366 -10.97 -7.51 151.86
CA ASP A 366 -10.36 -8.75 152.35
C ASP A 366 -8.85 -8.65 152.69
N GLY A 367 -8.37 -7.45 153.03
CA GLY A 367 -6.97 -7.20 153.37
C GLY A 367 -5.97 -7.46 152.24
N LYS A 368 -6.41 -7.56 150.99
CA LYS A 368 -5.55 -8.02 149.87
C LYS A 368 -4.96 -6.91 149.00
N LYS A 369 -5.39 -5.65 149.12
CA LYS A 369 -4.82 -4.49 148.40
C LYS A 369 -4.97 -3.19 149.20
N MET A 370 -4.03 -2.26 149.06
CA MET A 370 -4.16 -0.91 149.64
C MET A 370 -5.15 -0.03 148.84
N LYS A 371 -5.86 0.85 149.54
CA LYS A 371 -6.77 1.86 148.96
C LYS A 371 -6.09 2.72 147.88
N ALA A 372 -4.82 3.08 148.09
CA ALA A 372 -4.03 3.90 147.16
C ALA A 372 -3.82 3.25 145.77
N TYR A 373 -3.83 1.92 145.67
CA TYR A 373 -3.58 1.23 144.40
C TYR A 373 -4.85 1.11 143.53
N PHE A 374 -6.03 1.09 144.16
CA PHE A 374 -7.32 1.08 143.47
C PHE A 374 -7.69 2.47 142.91
N GLU A 375 -7.18 3.53 143.54
CA GLU A 375 -7.30 4.92 143.07
C GLU A 375 -6.27 5.26 141.97
N SER A 376 -5.47 4.28 141.50
CA SER A 376 -4.49 4.48 140.42
C SER A 376 -5.07 4.21 139.02
N SER A 377 -4.45 4.82 138.01
CA SER A 377 -4.91 4.87 136.61
C SER A 377 -4.81 3.56 135.80
N TYR A 378 -4.50 2.42 136.41
CA TYR A 378 -4.17 1.16 135.70
C TYR A 378 -5.16 0.02 135.98
N GLY A 379 -6.43 0.36 136.26
CA GLY A 379 -7.44 -0.57 136.78
C GLY A 379 -8.27 -1.38 135.76
N GLU A 380 -8.57 -0.91 134.53
CA GLU A 380 -9.61 -1.56 133.68
C GLU A 380 -9.55 -1.32 132.14
N MET A 381 -9.83 -2.38 131.35
CA MET A 381 -10.38 -2.52 129.96
C MET A 381 -9.73 -1.88 128.69
N ASP A 382 -9.09 -2.67 127.78
CA ASP A 382 -8.66 -2.19 126.42
C ASP A 382 -8.49 -3.24 125.28
N ALA A 383 -8.81 -4.53 125.48
CA ALA A 383 -8.47 -5.58 124.49
C ALA A 383 -9.51 -5.84 123.38
N LYS A 384 -10.74 -5.33 123.51
CA LYS A 384 -11.87 -5.64 122.61
C LYS A 384 -11.86 -4.84 121.31
N ASP A 385 -11.40 -3.60 121.35
CA ASP A 385 -11.56 -2.64 120.26
C ASP A 385 -10.67 -2.96 119.04
N THR A 386 -9.61 -3.75 119.24
CA THR A 386 -8.65 -4.10 118.17
C THR A 386 -9.14 -5.14 117.15
N MET A 387 -10.20 -5.92 117.44
CA MET A 387 -10.71 -6.95 116.53
C MET A 387 -11.72 -6.42 115.52
N ASP A 388 -12.45 -5.35 115.86
CA ASP A 388 -13.51 -4.81 115.01
C ASP A 388 -12.94 -4.06 113.78
N GLU A 389 -11.77 -3.42 113.89
CA GLU A 389 -11.09 -2.72 112.78
C GLU A 389 -10.66 -3.65 111.62
N PHE A 390 -10.44 -4.95 111.87
CA PHE A 390 -9.96 -5.87 110.83
C PHE A 390 -11.07 -6.30 109.86
N MET A 391 -12.32 -6.39 110.33
CA MET A 391 -13.44 -6.88 109.54
C MET A 391 -14.00 -5.82 108.56
N GLU A 392 -13.93 -4.53 108.91
CA GLU A 392 -14.34 -3.43 108.01
C GLU A 392 -13.52 -3.40 106.70
N ASN A 393 -12.21 -3.64 106.79
CA ASN A 393 -11.29 -3.57 105.64
C ASN A 393 -11.57 -4.60 104.52
N VAL A 394 -12.24 -5.72 104.83
CA VAL A 394 -12.54 -6.78 103.85
C VAL A 394 -13.79 -6.44 103.01
N PHE A 395 -14.79 -5.79 103.62
CA PHE A 395 -16.01 -5.40 102.92
C PHE A 395 -15.76 -4.30 101.87
N GLU A 396 -14.85 -3.38 102.15
CA GLU A 396 -14.48 -2.29 101.24
C GLU A 396 -13.78 -2.75 99.94
N ARG A 397 -13.18 -3.96 99.91
CA ARG A 397 -12.59 -4.51 98.68
C ARG A 397 -13.64 -5.05 97.71
N LYS A 398 -14.64 -5.77 98.22
CA LYS A 398 -15.70 -6.35 97.38
C LYS A 398 -16.57 -5.29 96.72
N ALA A 399 -16.81 -4.17 97.38
CA ALA A 399 -17.56 -3.05 96.82
C ALA A 399 -16.87 -2.47 95.57
N ARG A 400 -15.55 -2.27 95.63
CA ARG A 400 -14.76 -1.70 94.50
C ARG A 400 -14.77 -2.56 93.24
N ASP A 401 -14.76 -3.88 93.38
CA ASP A 401 -14.77 -4.79 92.22
C ASP A 401 -16.13 -4.81 91.50
N ALA A 402 -17.22 -4.62 92.26
CA ALA A 402 -18.57 -4.52 91.69
C ALA A 402 -18.74 -3.21 90.89
N ASP A 403 -18.23 -2.09 91.41
CA ASP A 403 -18.29 -0.78 90.74
C ASP A 403 -17.56 -0.80 89.38
N LEU A 404 -16.39 -1.45 89.30
CA LEU A 404 -15.62 -1.58 88.05
C LEU A 404 -16.33 -2.41 86.98
N ALA A 405 -17.12 -3.41 87.36
CA ALA A 405 -17.91 -4.20 86.43
C ALA A 405 -19.09 -3.38 85.87
N GLN A 406 -19.72 -2.57 86.71
CA GLN A 406 -20.84 -1.72 86.34
C GLN A 406 -20.39 -0.59 85.42
N GLU A 407 -19.25 0.04 85.67
CA GLU A 407 -18.66 1.07 84.79
C GLU A 407 -18.39 0.55 83.37
N LYS A 408 -17.90 -0.69 83.22
CA LYS A 408 -17.66 -1.30 81.89
C LYS A 408 -18.95 -1.49 81.11
N HIS A 409 -20.02 -1.90 81.78
CA HIS A 409 -21.33 -2.09 81.15
C HIS A 409 -21.91 -0.76 80.68
N VAL A 410 -21.91 0.26 81.55
CA VAL A 410 -22.41 1.61 81.23
C VAL A 410 -21.63 2.23 80.08
N ARG A 411 -20.30 2.03 80.02
CA ARG A 411 -19.46 2.52 78.93
C ARG A 411 -19.79 1.85 77.59
N ALA A 412 -20.05 0.54 77.58
CA ALA A 412 -20.42 -0.18 76.37
C ALA A 412 -21.79 0.28 75.82
N GLU A 413 -22.74 0.56 76.71
CA GLU A 413 -24.07 1.03 76.35
C GLU A 413 -24.05 2.49 75.86
N SER A 414 -23.26 3.34 76.50
CA SER A 414 -22.96 4.71 76.05
C SER A 414 -22.41 4.74 74.62
N VAL A 415 -21.49 3.84 74.27
CA VAL A 415 -20.93 3.76 72.91
C VAL A 415 -21.99 3.33 71.90
N ARG A 416 -22.89 2.40 72.24
CA ARG A 416 -24.02 2.01 71.37
C ARG A 416 -24.99 3.16 71.13
N ILE A 417 -25.31 3.94 72.16
CA ILE A 417 -26.19 5.12 72.05
C ILE A 417 -25.52 6.23 71.22
N MET A 418 -24.21 6.41 71.33
CA MET A 418 -23.48 7.35 70.47
C MET A 418 -23.42 6.87 69.00
N GLN A 419 -23.29 5.57 68.77
CA GLN A 419 -23.34 4.98 67.43
C GLN A 419 -24.71 5.13 66.76
N SER A 420 -25.81 5.07 67.51
CA SER A 420 -27.15 5.26 66.93
C SER A 420 -27.49 6.72 66.62
N LYS A 421 -26.88 7.67 67.34
CA LYS A 421 -27.10 9.11 67.14
C LYS A 421 -26.27 9.70 65.99
N ASP A 422 -25.11 9.13 65.68
CA ASP A 422 -24.18 9.70 64.70
C ASP A 422 -23.89 8.72 63.54
N PRO A 423 -24.57 8.87 62.37
CA PRO A 423 -24.49 7.92 61.26
C PRO A 423 -23.08 7.75 60.69
N LEU A 424 -22.24 8.79 60.78
CA LEU A 424 -20.86 8.75 60.33
C LEU A 424 -19.97 7.89 61.24
N LEU A 425 -20.23 7.91 62.55
CA LEU A 425 -19.50 7.10 63.52
C LEU A 425 -19.90 5.63 63.43
N HIS A 426 -21.18 5.35 63.18
CA HIS A 426 -21.65 4.00 62.84
C HIS A 426 -20.94 3.45 61.60
N LYS A 427 -20.83 4.27 60.55
CA LYS A 427 -20.21 3.89 59.29
C LYS A 427 -18.70 3.63 59.43
N TYR A 428 -17.99 4.44 60.23
CA TYR A 428 -16.59 4.21 60.57
C TYR A 428 -16.36 2.86 61.26
N PHE A 429 -17.19 2.50 62.26
CA PHE A 429 -17.10 1.22 62.93
C PHE A 429 -17.52 0.03 62.05
N GLU A 430 -18.51 0.21 61.18
CA GLU A 430 -18.86 -0.79 60.16
C GLU A 430 -17.71 -1.03 59.18
N ASP A 431 -17.04 0.04 58.73
CA ASP A 431 -15.92 -0.05 57.82
C ASP A 431 -14.69 -0.70 58.50
N GLU A 432 -14.41 -0.41 59.78
CA GLU A 432 -13.36 -1.09 60.54
C GLU A 432 -13.67 -2.58 60.75
N MET A 433 -14.93 -2.91 61.04
CA MET A 433 -15.38 -4.31 61.16
C MET A 433 -15.39 -5.01 59.79
N ARG A 434 -15.65 -4.29 58.69
CA ARG A 434 -15.56 -4.79 57.32
C ARG A 434 -14.12 -5.05 56.92
N GLU A 435 -13.17 -4.16 57.24
CA GLU A 435 -11.74 -4.38 57.03
C GLU A 435 -11.21 -5.59 57.78
N ARG A 436 -11.65 -5.80 59.03
CA ARG A 436 -11.30 -7.02 59.79
C ARG A 436 -11.87 -8.29 59.14
N ARG A 437 -13.11 -8.25 58.62
CA ARG A 437 -13.70 -9.36 57.86
C ARG A 437 -13.00 -9.59 56.53
N GLU A 438 -12.66 -8.54 55.80
CA GLU A 438 -11.88 -8.62 54.56
C GLU A 438 -10.46 -9.15 54.80
N GLY A 439 -9.83 -8.81 55.93
CA GLY A 439 -8.55 -9.37 56.34
C GLY A 439 -8.61 -10.87 56.59
N ILE A 440 -9.75 -11.37 57.08
CA ILE A 440 -10.03 -12.80 57.26
C ILE A 440 -10.31 -13.46 55.89
N ILE A 441 -11.09 -12.81 55.01
CA ILE A 441 -11.40 -13.30 53.64
C ILE A 441 -10.15 -13.32 52.74
N LYS A 442 -9.25 -12.34 52.86
CA LYS A 442 -7.96 -12.28 52.14
C LYS A 442 -6.97 -13.34 52.60
N LYS A 443 -7.10 -13.82 53.85
CA LYS A 443 -6.36 -14.99 54.34
C LYS A 443 -6.92 -16.29 53.76
N LEU A 444 -8.25 -16.38 53.57
CA LEU A 444 -8.92 -17.54 52.97
C LEU A 444 -8.76 -17.64 51.44
N THR A 445 -8.57 -16.52 50.72
CA THR A 445 -8.44 -16.48 49.25
C THR A 445 -7.00 -16.62 48.72
N LYS A 446 -5.99 -16.69 49.61
CA LYS A 446 -4.59 -16.93 49.22
C LYS A 446 -4.25 -18.39 48.90
N GLU A 447 -5.17 -19.33 49.11
CA GLU A 447 -5.00 -20.70 48.63
C GLU A 447 -5.48 -20.84 47.16
N ARG A 448 -4.52 -20.63 46.25
CA ARG A 448 -4.43 -21.01 44.81
C ARG A 448 -5.42 -20.41 43.77
N PRO A 449 -4.94 -19.51 42.89
CA PRO A 449 -5.48 -19.31 41.55
C PRO A 449 -4.66 -20.05 40.46
N ILE A 450 -5.40 -20.58 39.48
CA ILE A 450 -4.99 -21.41 38.35
C ILE A 450 -3.87 -20.75 37.52
N ARG A 451 -2.68 -21.37 37.52
CA ARG A 451 -1.56 -21.02 36.64
C ARG A 451 -1.88 -21.46 35.21
N ARG A 452 -1.99 -20.51 34.27
CA ARG A 452 -1.74 -20.60 32.79
C ARG A 452 -2.90 -20.15 31.88
N VAL A 453 -3.35 -18.92 32.03
CA VAL A 453 -4.04 -18.18 30.95
C VAL A 453 -3.12 -18.00 29.72
N GLY A 454 -1.82 -17.83 29.95
CA GLY A 454 -0.82 -17.68 28.87
C GLY A 454 -0.68 -18.88 27.93
N LYS A 455 -0.94 -20.12 28.39
CA LYS A 455 -0.90 -21.30 27.51
C LYS A 455 -2.15 -21.43 26.64
N MET A 456 -3.31 -20.94 27.09
CA MET A 456 -4.53 -20.91 26.27
C MET A 456 -4.42 -19.89 25.12
N LEU A 457 -3.86 -18.71 25.39
CA LEU A 457 -3.65 -17.69 24.37
C LEU A 457 -2.61 -18.11 23.32
N ALA A 458 -1.55 -18.82 23.73
CA ALA A 458 -0.55 -19.37 22.82
C ALA A 458 -1.09 -20.48 21.89
N ALA A 459 -2.10 -21.24 22.32
CA ALA A 459 -2.76 -22.26 21.50
C ALA A 459 -3.73 -21.65 20.46
N HIS A 460 -4.34 -20.50 20.77
CA HIS A 460 -5.23 -19.79 19.85
C HIS A 460 -4.47 -19.12 18.70
N ASN A 461 -3.29 -18.55 18.99
CA ASN A 461 -2.45 -17.88 17.99
C ASN A 461 -1.68 -18.85 17.08
N LYS A 462 -1.70 -20.17 17.36
CA LYS A 462 -1.04 -21.21 16.56
C LYS A 462 -1.87 -21.67 15.35
N LYS A 463 -3.14 -21.27 15.24
CA LYS A 463 -4.05 -21.61 14.13
C LYS A 463 -3.91 -20.64 12.95
N ASN A 464 -2.70 -20.54 12.38
CA ASN A 464 -2.41 -19.80 11.13
C ASN A 464 -3.40 -20.16 10.01
N ILE A 465 -4.48 -19.39 9.84
CA ILE A 465 -5.33 -19.43 8.64
C ILE A 465 -5.07 -18.12 7.90
N LYS A 466 -4.05 -18.14 7.03
CA LYS A 466 -3.84 -17.13 6.00
C LYS A 466 -4.51 -17.63 4.72
N PHE A 467 -5.43 -16.84 4.18
CA PHE A 467 -5.91 -17.03 2.81
C PHE A 467 -4.82 -16.51 1.87
N GLU A 468 -4.13 -17.40 1.17
CA GLU A 468 -3.14 -17.05 0.16
C GLU A 468 -3.82 -16.97 -1.21
N TYR A 469 -3.89 -15.76 -1.77
CA TYR A 469 -4.12 -15.58 -3.21
C TYR A 469 -2.79 -15.79 -3.94
N PRO A 470 -2.79 -16.43 -5.12
CA PRO A 470 -1.58 -16.57 -5.93
C PRO A 470 -0.99 -15.20 -6.29
N GLN A 471 0.28 -14.99 -5.94
CA GLN A 471 0.99 -13.71 -6.12
C GLN A 471 1.27 -13.32 -7.59
N SER A 472 0.86 -14.10 -8.58
CA SER A 472 1.08 -13.79 -10.00
C SER A 472 0.12 -12.74 -10.57
N CYS A 473 -0.94 -12.37 -9.85
CA CYS A 473 -1.97 -11.45 -10.36
C CYS A 473 -1.78 -9.99 -9.93
N TYR A 474 -0.77 -9.69 -9.11
CA TYR A 474 -0.60 -8.35 -8.51
C TYR A 474 0.52 -7.50 -9.10
N ASN A 475 1.38 -8.04 -9.98
CA ASN A 475 2.59 -7.30 -10.35
C ASN A 475 2.47 -6.38 -11.57
N ASP A 476 1.52 -6.57 -12.50
CA ASP A 476 1.13 -5.48 -13.43
C ASP A 476 -0.07 -5.87 -14.35
N PRO A 477 -1.28 -5.29 -14.17
CA PRO A 477 -2.35 -5.45 -15.15
C PRO A 477 -2.06 -4.75 -16.50
N MET A 478 -0.98 -3.96 -16.58
CA MET A 478 -0.51 -3.25 -17.78
C MET A 478 0.72 -3.90 -18.43
N ALA A 479 1.19 -5.06 -17.97
CA ALA A 479 2.35 -5.76 -18.54
C ALA A 479 2.20 -6.01 -20.05
N ILE A 480 0.99 -6.38 -20.49
CA ILE A 480 0.65 -6.62 -21.90
C ILE A 480 0.81 -5.35 -22.77
N ILE A 481 0.70 -4.15 -22.18
CA ILE A 481 0.82 -2.88 -22.91
C ILE A 481 2.27 -2.38 -22.94
N ARG A 482 3.13 -2.84 -22.01
CA ARG A 482 4.54 -2.44 -21.97
C ARG A 482 5.40 -3.17 -23.00
N GLU A 483 5.07 -4.40 -23.37
CA GLU A 483 5.80 -5.15 -24.39
C GLU A 483 5.70 -4.51 -25.79
N ASP A 484 4.58 -3.87 -26.13
CA ASP A 484 4.41 -3.13 -27.40
C ASP A 484 5.13 -1.77 -27.44
N LEU A 485 5.46 -1.20 -26.27
CA LEU A 485 6.15 0.10 -26.16
C LEU A 485 7.68 -0.02 -26.21
N ILE A 486 8.23 -1.23 -26.03
CA ILE A 486 9.68 -1.47 -25.96
C ILE A 486 10.36 -1.44 -27.34
N VAL A 487 9.62 -1.40 -28.45
CA VAL A 487 10.22 -1.44 -29.80
C VAL A 487 10.64 -0.07 -30.35
N LYS A 488 10.33 1.07 -29.72
CA LYS A 488 10.78 2.39 -30.24
C LYS A 488 11.13 3.38 -29.14
N GLU A 489 12.40 3.39 -28.73
CA GLU A 489 12.97 4.52 -27.99
C GLU A 489 12.89 5.80 -28.85
N VAL A 490 12.07 6.76 -28.40
CA VAL A 490 11.98 8.08 -29.02
C VAL A 490 13.10 8.95 -28.44
N ARG A 491 14.20 9.12 -29.17
CA ARG A 491 15.25 10.10 -28.82
C ARG A 491 14.70 11.53 -28.94
N ARG A 492 14.88 12.33 -27.88
CA ARG A 492 14.48 13.73 -27.80
C ARG A 492 15.70 14.60 -27.48
N ASP A 493 15.74 15.79 -28.07
CA ASP A 493 16.80 16.77 -27.80
C ASP A 493 16.65 17.44 -26.43
N LYS A 494 17.68 18.19 -26.04
CA LYS A 494 17.73 19.12 -24.89
C LYS A 494 16.58 20.14 -24.79
N TYR A 495 15.76 20.29 -25.83
CA TYR A 495 14.53 21.12 -25.85
C TYR A 495 13.24 20.30 -25.99
N GLY A 496 13.28 18.99 -25.81
CA GLY A 496 12.10 18.11 -25.80
C GLY A 496 11.48 17.79 -27.16
N ARG A 497 12.10 18.20 -28.27
CA ARG A 497 11.65 17.89 -29.64
C ARG A 497 12.13 16.49 -30.06
N ARG A 498 11.30 15.75 -30.82
CA ARG A 498 11.66 14.44 -31.38
C ARG A 498 12.70 14.62 -32.48
N VAL A 499 13.85 13.97 -32.35
CA VAL A 499 14.84 13.88 -33.41
C VAL A 499 14.40 12.78 -34.36
N ARG A 500 14.14 13.12 -35.62
CA ARG A 500 14.14 12.13 -36.70
C ARG A 500 15.45 12.32 -37.44
N ASP A 501 16.14 11.23 -37.73
CA ASP A 501 17.39 11.25 -38.47
C ASP A 501 17.20 12.05 -39.76
N THR A 502 17.98 13.12 -39.90
CA THR A 502 17.86 14.11 -40.98
C THR A 502 18.03 13.48 -42.37
N ALA A 503 18.77 12.38 -42.46
CA ALA A 503 18.95 11.58 -43.67
C ALA A 503 17.64 10.99 -44.22
N GLU A 504 16.79 10.42 -43.36
CA GLU A 504 15.51 9.82 -43.80
C GLU A 504 14.53 10.88 -44.31
N LYS A 505 14.58 12.09 -43.73
CA LYS A 505 13.72 13.20 -44.14
C LYS A 505 14.12 13.74 -45.52
N GLU A 506 15.41 13.77 -45.83
CA GLU A 506 15.94 14.19 -47.13
C GLU A 506 15.65 13.16 -48.23
N GLU A 507 15.78 11.86 -47.94
CA GLU A 507 15.40 10.80 -48.88
C GLU A 507 13.90 10.81 -49.21
N LEU A 508 13.04 11.01 -48.21
CA LEU A 508 11.59 11.14 -48.41
C LEU A 508 11.23 12.36 -49.27
N LEU A 509 12.01 13.45 -49.16
CA LEU A 509 11.83 14.66 -49.97
C LEU A 509 12.30 14.45 -51.40
N ARG A 510 13.42 13.75 -51.62
CA ARG A 510 13.88 13.35 -52.96
C ARG A 510 12.85 12.45 -53.66
N PHE A 511 12.34 11.45 -52.92
CA PHE A 511 11.34 10.52 -53.45
C PHE A 511 10.02 11.22 -53.82
N LYS A 512 9.59 12.23 -53.05
CA LYS A 512 8.41 13.04 -53.40
C LYS A 512 8.63 13.86 -54.66
N LYS A 513 9.79 14.52 -54.78
CA LYS A 513 10.13 15.33 -55.96
C LYS A 513 10.21 14.49 -57.23
N GLU A 514 10.81 13.30 -57.18
CA GLU A 514 10.83 12.36 -58.32
C GLU A 514 9.42 11.93 -58.74
N LYS A 515 8.53 11.74 -57.77
CA LYS A 515 7.16 11.29 -58.04
C LYS A 515 6.32 12.39 -58.68
N GLU A 516 6.51 13.63 -58.26
CA GLU A 516 5.88 14.82 -58.86
C GLU A 516 6.40 15.05 -60.29
N GLN A 517 7.70 14.92 -60.54
CA GLN A 517 8.28 15.01 -61.89
C GLN A 517 7.74 13.92 -62.83
N LYS A 518 7.65 12.66 -62.37
CA LYS A 518 7.07 11.57 -63.17
C LYS A 518 5.60 11.79 -63.49
N GLN A 519 4.83 12.41 -62.59
CA GLN A 519 3.43 12.77 -62.86
C GLN A 519 3.32 13.91 -63.89
N LEU A 520 4.20 14.89 -63.85
CA LEU A 520 4.24 15.97 -64.85
C LEU A 520 4.58 15.42 -66.24
N GLU A 521 5.57 14.53 -66.36
CA GLU A 521 5.93 13.90 -67.64
C GLU A 521 4.81 13.00 -68.20
N GLU A 522 4.09 12.26 -67.34
CA GLU A 522 2.93 11.47 -67.76
C GLU A 522 1.77 12.36 -68.25
N ASN A 523 1.56 13.52 -67.62
CA ASN A 523 0.55 14.47 -68.03
C ASN A 523 0.90 15.16 -69.35
N GLU A 524 2.17 15.51 -69.59
CA GLU A 524 2.63 16.02 -70.88
C GLU A 524 2.49 14.98 -72.00
N LYS A 525 2.81 13.71 -71.73
CA LYS A 525 2.63 12.62 -72.70
C LYS A 525 1.15 12.42 -73.05
N LYS A 526 0.24 12.53 -72.08
CA LYS A 526 -1.20 12.50 -72.31
C LYS A 526 -1.72 13.70 -73.11
N TYR A 527 -1.14 14.88 -72.91
CA TYR A 527 -1.49 16.07 -73.67
C TYR A 527 -1.02 15.95 -75.13
N LYS A 528 0.21 15.51 -75.35
CA LYS A 528 0.77 15.28 -76.70
C LYS A 528 0.04 14.15 -77.45
N SER A 529 -0.42 13.10 -76.76
CA SER A 529 -1.20 12.02 -77.39
C SER A 529 -2.64 12.40 -77.74
N LYS A 530 -3.21 13.43 -77.11
CA LYS A 530 -4.59 13.88 -77.42
C LYS A 530 -4.67 14.79 -78.64
N PHE A 531 -3.58 15.43 -79.05
CA PHE A 531 -3.56 16.34 -80.20
C PHE A 531 -2.79 15.82 -81.42
N GLY A 532 -2.11 14.68 -81.31
CA GLY A 532 -1.32 14.09 -82.40
C GLY A 532 -2.04 12.98 -83.15
N THR A 533 -3.14 13.28 -83.85
CA THR A 533 -3.58 12.63 -85.11
C THR A 533 -5.02 13.03 -85.44
N ARG A 534 -5.19 14.04 -86.29
CA ARG A 534 -6.27 14.11 -87.29
C ARG A 534 -5.88 15.16 -88.33
N ARG A 535 -5.27 14.68 -89.43
CA ARG A 535 -5.33 15.35 -90.73
C ARG A 535 -6.74 15.16 -91.27
N GLY A 536 -7.31 16.23 -91.80
CA GLY A 536 -8.65 16.26 -92.39
C GLY A 536 -9.32 17.57 -92.05
N GLY A 537 -9.06 18.58 -92.88
CA GLY A 537 -9.73 19.86 -92.77
C GLY A 537 -11.22 19.72 -93.02
N ILE A 538 -12.00 20.57 -92.37
CA ILE A 538 -13.21 21.21 -92.86
C ILE A 538 -13.29 22.56 -92.14
N THR A 539 -13.75 23.52 -92.91
CA THR A 539 -13.74 24.97 -92.76
C THR A 539 -14.51 25.50 -91.56
N ILE A 540 -14.07 26.68 -91.14
CA ILE A 540 -14.69 27.60 -90.20
C ILE A 540 -16.01 28.09 -90.79
N GLU A 541 -17.10 27.92 -90.05
CA GLU A 541 -18.23 28.86 -90.09
C GLU A 541 -18.64 29.21 -88.67
N THR A 542 -18.72 30.52 -88.48
CA THR A 542 -19.14 31.27 -87.31
C THR A 542 -20.61 31.03 -86.98
N ILE A 543 -20.91 30.65 -85.74
CA ILE A 543 -22.19 30.95 -85.10
C ILE A 543 -21.87 31.51 -83.72
N ALA A 544 -22.04 32.83 -83.62
CA ALA A 544 -22.30 33.51 -82.36
C ALA A 544 -23.68 33.05 -81.86
N ASP A 545 -23.76 32.70 -80.58
CA ASP A 545 -24.74 33.24 -79.63
C ASP A 545 -24.88 32.32 -78.39
N GLU A 546 -24.79 32.98 -77.24
CA GLU A 546 -25.51 32.66 -75.99
C GLU A 546 -25.24 31.32 -75.29
N ALA A 547 -24.28 31.35 -74.35
CA ALA A 547 -24.33 30.55 -73.13
C ALA A 547 -23.59 31.27 -71.98
N ASP A 548 -24.35 32.15 -71.33
CA ASP A 548 -24.34 32.49 -69.90
C ASP A 548 -23.03 32.65 -69.14
N ALA A 549 -22.82 33.92 -68.79
CA ALA A 549 -22.00 34.38 -67.68
C ALA A 549 -22.33 33.61 -66.40
N ALA A 550 -21.32 32.94 -65.84
CA ALA A 550 -21.37 32.46 -64.47
C ALA A 550 -21.55 33.67 -63.52
N PRO A 551 -22.57 33.68 -62.64
CA PRO A 551 -22.68 34.72 -61.63
C PRO A 551 -21.54 34.57 -60.60
N PRO A 552 -21.07 35.69 -60.01
CA PRO A 552 -20.06 35.65 -58.96
C PRO A 552 -20.59 34.87 -57.72
N PRO A 553 -19.69 34.28 -56.91
CA PRO A 553 -20.07 33.45 -55.77
C PRO A 553 -20.92 34.23 -54.78
N GLN A 554 -22.13 33.72 -54.52
CA GLN A 554 -23.10 34.27 -53.59
C GLN A 554 -22.53 34.26 -52.15
N THR A 555 -22.73 35.39 -51.47
CA THR A 555 -22.29 35.70 -50.11
C THR A 555 -23.09 34.93 -49.05
N ALA A 556 -22.53 34.90 -47.84
CA ALA A 556 -22.96 34.12 -46.66
C ALA A 556 -24.35 34.45 -46.08
N ASP A 557 -25.14 35.31 -46.74
CA ASP A 557 -26.44 35.77 -46.24
C ASP A 557 -27.58 34.81 -46.59
N ASN A 558 -27.49 34.07 -47.70
CA ASN A 558 -28.53 33.10 -48.10
C ASN A 558 -28.63 31.85 -47.18
N VAL A 559 -27.62 31.63 -46.32
CA VAL A 559 -27.65 30.54 -45.33
C VAL A 559 -28.43 30.95 -44.07
N LYS A 560 -28.54 32.26 -43.79
CA LYS A 560 -29.33 32.77 -42.66
C LYS A 560 -30.82 32.72 -42.94
N ASP A 561 -31.22 33.02 -44.17
CA ASP A 561 -32.65 33.02 -44.54
C ASP A 561 -33.19 31.59 -44.63
N ALA A 562 -32.39 30.64 -45.14
CA ALA A 562 -32.75 29.21 -45.12
C ALA A 562 -32.77 28.57 -43.72
N LEU A 563 -32.01 29.14 -42.75
CA LEU A 563 -32.07 28.74 -41.34
C LEU A 563 -33.24 29.39 -40.59
N ALA A 564 -33.71 30.56 -41.04
CA ALA A 564 -34.87 31.23 -40.49
C ALA A 564 -36.17 30.52 -40.92
N GLU A 565 -36.31 30.12 -42.18
CA GLU A 565 -37.48 29.34 -42.65
C GLU A 565 -37.57 27.96 -41.96
N MET A 566 -36.45 27.26 -41.73
CA MET A 566 -36.48 25.98 -40.99
C MET A 566 -36.77 26.12 -39.49
N MET A 567 -36.62 27.31 -38.91
CA MET A 567 -36.91 27.58 -37.51
C MET A 567 -38.35 28.05 -37.26
N GLU A 568 -39.09 28.42 -38.31
CA GLU A 568 -40.53 28.73 -38.21
C GLU A 568 -41.43 27.49 -38.39
N GLU A 569 -40.89 26.37 -38.90
CA GLU A 569 -41.60 25.08 -38.99
C GLU A 569 -41.38 24.12 -37.80
N PHE A 570 -40.61 24.52 -36.78
CA PHE A 570 -40.42 23.81 -35.50
C PHE A 570 -41.01 24.60 -34.33
#